data_AF-A0A3S0JVS3-F1
#
_entry.id   AF-A0A3S0JVS3-F1
#
_cell.length_a   1.000
_cell.length_b   1.000
_cell.length_c   1.000
_cell.angle_alpha   90.00
_cell.angle_beta   90.00
_cell.angle_gamma   90.00
#
_symmetry.space_group_name_H-M   'P 1'
#
loop_
_entity.id
_entity.type
_entity.pdbx_description
1 polymer ?
#
loop_
_entity_poly.entity_id
_entity_poly.type
_entity_poly.pdbx_seq_one_letter_code
_entity_poly.pdbx_strand_id
1 'polypeptide(L)'
;MRLAALALLLFAQVEVLAETQQERVNRMSHQVMPFDMSKTVHVFKMTEFGGVQSVLVRNPSDTDQIALIRQHLKHEAERFRRGDYSDPTQLHGADMPGLAELQASPSAVEVSYSKLPAGAQLRFETHDLRHLTAIHRWFGAQLSEHGADARAE
;
A
#
# COMPACT_ATOMS: atom_id res chain seq x y z
N MET A 1 -11.04 71.10 5.61
CA MET A 1 -11.20 69.96 4.67
C MET A 1 -10.80 68.70 5.42
N ARG A 2 -11.70 67.71 5.53
CA ARG A 2 -11.52 66.51 6.36
C ARG A 2 -10.74 65.43 5.58
N LEU A 3 -9.69 64.90 6.20
CA LEU A 3 -8.93 63.73 5.74
C LEU A 3 -9.77 62.45 5.95
N ALA A 4 -9.87 61.61 4.92
CA ALA A 4 -10.42 60.27 5.02
C ALA A 4 -9.25 59.27 5.08
N ALA A 5 -9.18 58.47 6.14
CA ALA A 5 -8.24 57.36 6.25
C ALA A 5 -8.92 56.09 5.72
N LEU A 6 -8.36 55.51 4.65
CA LEU A 6 -8.78 54.25 4.08
C LEU A 6 -8.00 53.13 4.77
N ALA A 7 -8.68 52.32 5.59
CA ALA A 7 -8.09 51.12 6.18
C ALA A 7 -8.21 49.97 5.18
N LEU A 8 -7.07 49.52 4.64
CA LEU A 8 -6.98 48.35 3.78
C LEU A 8 -6.79 47.11 4.68
N LEU A 9 -7.81 46.28 4.80
CA LEU A 9 -7.74 44.97 5.47
C LEU A 9 -7.12 43.96 4.50
N LEU A 10 -5.86 43.56 4.76
CA LEU A 10 -5.27 42.39 4.12
C LEU A 10 -5.82 41.11 4.77
N PHE A 11 -6.56 40.31 3.99
CA PHE A 11 -6.87 38.94 4.34
C PHE A 11 -5.66 38.06 4.01
N ALA A 12 -4.99 37.53 5.02
CA ALA A 12 -4.02 36.45 4.85
C ALA A 12 -4.81 35.16 4.54
N GLN A 13 -4.70 34.66 3.31
CA GLN A 13 -5.20 33.33 2.97
C GLN A 13 -4.24 32.30 3.59
N VAL A 14 -4.72 31.52 4.55
CA VAL A 14 -4.03 30.32 5.00
C VAL A 14 -4.26 29.26 3.92
N GLU A 15 -3.26 29.01 3.09
CA GLU A 15 -3.26 27.83 2.22
C GLU A 15 -3.20 26.59 3.12
N VAL A 16 -4.34 25.94 3.33
CA VAL A 16 -4.37 24.57 3.82
C VAL A 16 -3.87 23.71 2.65
N LEU A 17 -2.57 23.40 2.63
CA LEU A 17 -2.02 22.43 1.68
C LEU A 17 -2.74 21.09 1.91
N ALA A 18 -3.44 20.62 0.87
CA ALA A 18 -4.06 19.30 0.91
C ALA A 18 -2.96 18.23 1.00
N GLU A 19 -3.05 17.36 2.01
CA GLU A 19 -2.15 16.21 2.16
C GLU A 19 -2.20 15.33 0.91
N THR A 20 -1.03 14.99 0.36
CA THR A 20 -0.92 14.07 -0.77
C THR A 20 -1.25 12.64 -0.35
N GLN A 21 -1.62 11.78 -1.31
CA GLN A 21 -1.91 10.37 -1.03
C GLN A 21 -0.70 9.65 -0.40
N GLN A 22 0.51 9.97 -0.85
CA GLN A 22 1.74 9.37 -0.31
C GLN A 22 2.01 9.81 1.14
N GLU A 23 1.80 11.08 1.47
CA GLU A 23 1.93 11.57 2.85
C GLU A 23 0.91 10.89 3.79
N ARG A 24 -0.33 10.72 3.31
CA ARG A 24 -1.37 9.99 4.03
C ARG A 24 -0.97 8.54 4.29
N VAL A 25 -0.53 7.81 3.27
CA VAL A 25 -0.10 6.41 3.39
C VAL A 25 1.07 6.32 4.37
N ASN A 26 2.08 7.17 4.25
CA ASN A 26 3.22 7.18 5.18
C ASN A 26 2.77 7.42 6.63
N ARG A 27 1.86 8.38 6.86
CA ARG A 27 1.34 8.68 8.19
C ARG A 27 0.47 7.55 8.77
N MET A 28 -0.32 6.88 7.94
CA MET A 28 -1.26 5.83 8.38
C MET A 28 -0.63 4.44 8.44
N SER A 29 0.51 4.24 7.79
CA SER A 29 1.20 2.96 7.66
C SER A 29 1.34 2.19 8.97
N HIS A 30 1.74 2.86 10.07
CA HIS A 30 1.94 2.20 11.36
C HIS A 30 0.66 1.66 12.02
N GLN A 31 -0.53 2.07 11.54
CA GLN A 31 -1.81 1.55 12.02
C GLN A 31 -2.17 0.21 11.39
N VAL A 32 -1.57 -0.13 10.25
CA VAL A 32 -1.88 -1.31 9.44
C VAL A 32 -0.67 -2.24 9.36
N MET A 33 0.51 -1.69 9.08
CA MET A 33 1.78 -2.41 8.98
C MET A 33 2.56 -2.31 10.30
N PRO A 34 2.80 -3.42 11.00
CA PRO A 34 3.43 -3.42 12.32
C PRO A 34 4.96 -3.26 12.26
N PHE A 35 5.52 -2.95 11.09
CA PHE A 35 6.95 -2.72 10.85
C PHE A 35 7.21 -1.26 10.44
N ASP A 36 8.48 -0.84 10.51
CA ASP A 36 8.94 0.50 10.18
C ASP A 36 9.12 0.64 8.67
N MET A 37 8.27 1.47 8.05
CA MET A 37 8.32 1.72 6.61
C MET A 37 9.67 2.26 6.14
N SER A 38 10.33 3.13 6.93
CA SER A 38 11.61 3.70 6.56
C SER A 38 12.74 2.67 6.49
N LYS A 39 12.57 1.52 7.15
CA LYS A 39 13.53 0.41 7.19
C LYS A 39 13.19 -0.70 6.20
N THR A 40 12.08 -0.59 5.49
CA THR A 40 11.58 -1.65 4.62
C THR A 40 11.37 -1.13 3.21
N VAL A 41 11.13 -2.06 2.28
CA VAL A 41 10.75 -1.76 0.91
C VAL A 41 9.73 -2.79 0.46
N HIS A 42 8.62 -2.30 -0.08
CA HIS A 42 7.65 -3.11 -0.80
C HIS A 42 8.16 -3.35 -2.22
N VAL A 43 8.11 -4.60 -2.65
CA VAL A 43 8.52 -5.01 -4.00
C VAL A 43 7.33 -5.64 -4.68
N PHE A 44 6.93 -5.11 -5.83
CA PHE A 44 5.82 -5.62 -6.61
C PHE A 44 6.33 -6.10 -7.96
N LYS A 45 6.12 -7.38 -8.23
CA LYS A 45 6.43 -8.01 -9.52
C LYS A 45 5.15 -8.47 -10.18
N MET A 46 4.84 -7.94 -11.35
CA MET A 46 3.74 -8.46 -12.17
C MET A 46 4.21 -9.72 -12.91
N THR A 47 3.35 -10.71 -13.03
CA THR A 47 3.60 -11.93 -13.81
C THR A 47 2.49 -12.15 -14.83
N GLU A 48 2.71 -13.05 -15.78
CA GLU A 48 1.70 -13.42 -16.78
C GLU A 48 0.40 -13.96 -16.15
N PHE A 49 0.51 -14.60 -14.99
CA PHE A 49 -0.62 -15.23 -14.28
C PHE A 49 -0.95 -14.56 -12.95
N GLY A 50 -0.49 -13.33 -12.70
CA GLY A 50 -0.82 -12.58 -11.49
C GLY A 50 0.33 -11.67 -11.05
N GLY A 51 0.85 -11.92 -9.83
CA GLY A 51 1.95 -11.13 -9.31
C GLY A 51 2.53 -11.64 -7.99
N VAL A 52 3.68 -11.09 -7.62
CA VAL A 52 4.34 -11.31 -6.33
C VAL A 52 4.51 -9.97 -5.63
N GLN A 53 3.98 -9.86 -4.41
CA GLN A 53 4.28 -8.79 -3.46
C GLN A 53 5.31 -9.31 -2.46
N SER A 54 6.41 -8.59 -2.25
CA SER A 54 7.36 -8.88 -1.18
C SER A 54 7.52 -7.66 -0.30
N VAL A 55 7.83 -7.88 0.98
CA VAL A 55 8.28 -6.81 1.88
C VAL A 55 9.62 -7.25 2.42
N LEU A 56 10.63 -6.40 2.22
CA LEU A 56 12.02 -6.70 2.54
C LEU A 56 12.58 -5.63 3.46
N VAL A 57 13.44 -6.03 4.40
CA VAL A 57 14.24 -5.08 5.15
C VAL A 57 15.36 -4.51 4.28
N ARG A 58 15.69 -3.23 4.50
CA ARG A 58 16.85 -2.57 3.88
C ARG A 58 18.17 -3.04 4.51
N ASN A 59 18.15 -3.36 5.81
CA ASN A 59 19.29 -3.95 6.52
C ASN A 59 18.98 -5.43 6.84
N PRO A 60 19.64 -6.41 6.21
CA PRO A 60 19.40 -7.83 6.44
C PRO A 60 19.62 -8.33 7.88
N SER A 61 20.33 -7.55 8.71
CA SER A 61 20.55 -7.85 10.12
C SER A 61 19.40 -7.39 11.03
N ASP A 62 18.38 -6.68 10.52
CA ASP A 62 17.24 -6.22 11.31
C ASP A 62 16.23 -7.35 11.53
N THR A 63 16.56 -8.25 12.44
CA THR A 63 15.79 -9.47 12.73
C THR A 63 14.39 -9.18 13.26
N ASP A 64 14.21 -8.06 13.96
CA ASP A 64 12.92 -7.65 14.52
C ASP A 64 11.96 -7.26 13.40
N GLN A 65 12.42 -6.42 12.46
CA GLN A 65 11.64 -6.05 11.28
C GLN A 65 11.32 -7.28 10.41
N ILE A 66 12.28 -8.19 10.22
CA ILE A 66 12.04 -9.45 9.48
C ILE A 66 10.92 -10.27 10.15
N ALA A 67 10.92 -10.37 11.47
CA ALA A 67 9.89 -11.11 12.21
C ALA A 67 8.50 -10.47 12.04
N LEU A 68 8.41 -9.15 12.16
CA LEU A 68 7.16 -8.37 12.00
C LEU A 68 6.60 -8.51 10.58
N ILE A 69 7.45 -8.37 9.56
CA ILE A 69 7.07 -8.57 8.15
C ILE A 69 6.49 -9.97 7.92
N ARG A 70 7.18 -11.00 8.40
CA ARG A 70 6.75 -12.40 8.23
C ARG A 70 5.42 -12.67 8.92
N GLN A 71 5.22 -12.12 10.12
CA GLN A 71 3.96 -12.26 10.83
C GLN A 71 2.82 -11.56 10.09
N HIS A 72 3.05 -10.31 9.66
CA HIS A 72 2.05 -9.52 8.94
C HIS A 72 1.66 -10.18 7.62
N LEU A 73 2.62 -10.51 6.74
CA LEU A 73 2.30 -11.13 5.45
C LEU A 73 1.65 -12.51 5.61
N LYS A 74 2.01 -13.29 6.64
CA LYS A 74 1.31 -14.55 6.91
C LYS A 74 -0.17 -14.30 7.24
N HIS A 75 -0.46 -13.28 8.05
CA HIS A 75 -1.82 -12.89 8.39
C HIS A 75 -2.60 -12.40 7.16
N GLU A 76 -2.01 -11.50 6.37
CA GLU A 76 -2.62 -11.00 5.13
C GLU A 76 -2.90 -12.12 4.13
N ALA A 77 -2.01 -13.12 4.01
CA ALA A 77 -2.27 -14.28 3.17
C ALA A 77 -3.55 -15.03 3.57
N GLU A 78 -3.79 -15.22 4.88
CA GLU A 78 -5.00 -15.89 5.37
C GLU A 78 -6.26 -15.09 5.04
N ARG A 79 -6.18 -13.75 5.11
CA ARG A 79 -7.30 -12.85 4.85
C ARG A 79 -7.60 -12.70 3.36
N PHE A 80 -6.58 -12.46 2.55
CA PHE A 80 -6.73 -12.32 1.10
C PHE A 80 -7.31 -13.58 0.44
N ARG A 81 -6.95 -14.78 0.93
CA ARG A 81 -7.58 -16.05 0.49
C ARG A 81 -9.10 -16.09 0.65
N ARG A 82 -9.66 -15.25 1.53
CA ARG A 82 -11.09 -15.15 1.80
C ARG A 82 -11.70 -13.85 1.26
N GLY A 83 -10.92 -13.07 0.49
CA GLY A 83 -11.38 -11.80 -0.08
C GLY A 83 -11.40 -10.66 0.92
N ASP A 84 -10.79 -10.86 2.08
CA ASP A 84 -10.72 -9.84 3.11
C ASP A 84 -9.48 -8.97 2.88
N TYR A 85 -9.71 -7.85 2.19
CA TYR A 85 -8.70 -6.82 1.91
C TYR A 85 -8.91 -5.57 2.79
N SER A 86 -9.37 -5.72 4.04
CA SER A 86 -9.68 -4.55 4.86
C SER A 86 -8.44 -3.73 5.23
N ASP A 87 -7.27 -4.35 5.37
CA ASP A 87 -6.01 -3.64 5.66
C ASP A 87 -5.60 -2.72 4.50
N PRO A 88 -5.51 -3.22 3.25
CA PRO A 88 -5.36 -2.34 2.08
C PRO A 88 -6.45 -1.28 1.97
N THR A 89 -7.70 -1.62 2.25
CA THR A 89 -8.83 -0.68 2.21
C THR A 89 -8.66 0.44 3.24
N GLN A 90 -8.20 0.12 4.45
CA GLN A 90 -7.97 1.08 5.53
C GLN A 90 -6.81 2.02 5.20
N LEU A 91 -5.74 1.50 4.57
CA LEU A 91 -4.54 2.28 4.26
C LEU A 91 -4.71 3.15 3.01
N HIS A 92 -5.25 2.56 1.93
CA HIS A 92 -5.29 3.16 0.60
C HIS A 92 -6.65 3.73 0.21
N GLY A 93 -7.71 3.36 0.94
CA GLY A 93 -9.09 3.69 0.62
C GLY A 93 -9.78 2.58 -0.18
N ALA A 94 -11.10 2.52 -0.08
CA ALA A 94 -11.92 1.50 -0.75
C ALA A 94 -11.91 1.61 -2.28
N ASP A 95 -11.60 2.79 -2.81
CA ASP A 95 -11.57 3.06 -4.25
C ASP A 95 -10.22 2.72 -4.89
N MET A 96 -9.27 2.13 -4.15
CA MET A 96 -7.97 1.74 -4.72
C MET A 96 -8.18 0.78 -5.90
N PRO A 97 -7.58 1.06 -7.08
CA PRO A 97 -7.79 0.27 -8.28
C PRO A 97 -7.55 -1.24 -8.06
N GLY A 98 -8.54 -2.06 -8.43
CA GLY A 98 -8.47 -3.53 -8.34
C GLY A 98 -8.99 -4.14 -7.04
N LEU A 99 -9.14 -3.39 -5.94
CA LEU A 99 -9.61 -3.94 -4.67
C LEU A 99 -11.03 -4.53 -4.78
N ALA A 100 -11.94 -3.82 -5.44
CA ALA A 100 -13.34 -4.25 -5.56
C ALA A 100 -13.45 -5.61 -6.28
N GLU A 101 -12.69 -5.84 -7.35
CA GLU A 101 -12.65 -7.12 -8.05
C GLU A 101 -12.07 -8.23 -7.18
N LEU A 102 -10.96 -7.96 -6.48
CA LEU A 102 -10.31 -8.95 -5.62
C LEU A 102 -11.18 -9.37 -4.42
N GLN A 103 -11.95 -8.43 -3.86
CA GLN A 103 -12.89 -8.69 -2.77
C GLN A 103 -14.11 -9.50 -3.23
N ALA A 104 -14.61 -9.25 -4.44
CA ALA A 104 -15.87 -9.82 -4.92
C ALA A 104 -15.78 -11.32 -5.26
N SER A 105 -14.60 -11.86 -5.55
CA SER A 105 -14.44 -13.25 -6.01
C SER A 105 -13.13 -13.87 -5.51
N PRO A 106 -13.00 -14.11 -4.20
CA PRO A 106 -11.75 -14.57 -3.60
C PRO A 106 -11.26 -15.92 -4.10
N SER A 107 -12.16 -16.81 -4.51
CA SER A 107 -11.80 -18.10 -5.08
C SER A 107 -11.16 -18.01 -6.46
N ALA A 108 -11.18 -16.84 -7.11
CA ALA A 108 -10.58 -16.64 -8.43
C ALA A 108 -9.08 -16.31 -8.38
N VAL A 109 -8.52 -16.06 -7.19
CA VAL A 109 -7.09 -15.80 -6.99
C VAL A 109 -6.54 -16.74 -5.93
N GLU A 110 -5.58 -17.58 -6.31
CA GLU A 110 -4.80 -18.33 -5.35
C GLU A 110 -3.76 -17.40 -4.70
N VAL A 111 -3.78 -17.32 -3.37
CA VAL A 111 -2.81 -16.55 -2.60
C VAL A 111 -1.93 -17.48 -1.78
N SER A 112 -0.61 -17.39 -1.95
CA SER A 112 0.36 -18.19 -1.20
C SER A 112 1.42 -17.32 -0.52
N TYR A 113 1.82 -17.73 0.69
CA TYR A 113 2.83 -17.04 1.50
C TYR A 113 4.13 -17.85 1.52
N SER A 114 5.27 -17.16 1.45
CA SER A 114 6.57 -17.77 1.74
C SER A 114 7.51 -16.81 2.46
N LYS A 115 8.41 -17.38 3.28
CA LYS A 115 9.48 -16.63 3.95
C LYS A 115 10.61 -16.35 2.98
N LEU A 116 11.23 -15.18 3.13
CA LEU A 116 12.48 -14.81 2.49
C LEU A 116 13.55 -14.53 3.54
N PRO A 117 14.86 -14.65 3.26
CA PRO A 117 15.91 -14.33 4.23
C PRO A 117 15.74 -12.93 4.84
N ALA A 118 15.44 -11.93 4.00
CA ALA A 118 15.26 -10.53 4.39
C ALA A 118 13.78 -10.11 4.60
N GLY A 119 12.84 -11.05 4.73
CA GLY A 119 11.42 -10.71 4.91
C GLY A 119 10.48 -11.84 4.54
N ALA A 120 9.47 -11.55 3.73
CA ALA A 120 8.53 -12.51 3.18
C ALA A 120 7.85 -12.00 1.89
N GLN A 121 7.10 -12.89 1.25
CA GLN A 121 6.32 -12.58 0.06
C GLN A 121 4.94 -13.23 0.06
N LEU A 122 4.04 -12.62 -0.70
CA LEU A 122 2.76 -13.14 -1.16
C LEU A 122 2.81 -13.31 -2.67
N ARG A 123 2.32 -14.44 -3.14
CA ARG A 123 2.13 -14.74 -4.55
C ARG A 123 0.64 -14.86 -4.82
N PHE A 124 0.20 -14.16 -5.86
CA PHE A 124 -1.18 -14.12 -6.33
C PHE A 124 -1.19 -14.76 -7.72
N GLU A 125 -1.97 -15.82 -7.89
CA GLU A 125 -2.06 -16.56 -9.15
C GLU A 125 -3.51 -16.73 -9.60
N THR A 126 -3.75 -16.51 -10.89
CA THR A 126 -5.07 -16.61 -11.50
C THR A 126 -4.95 -16.87 -13.00
N HIS A 127 -5.95 -17.54 -13.57
CA HIS A 127 -6.14 -17.69 -15.01
C HIS A 127 -7.30 -16.83 -15.52
N ASP A 128 -7.99 -16.10 -14.63
CA ASP A 128 -9.07 -15.20 -14.98
C ASP A 128 -8.51 -13.82 -15.33
N LEU A 129 -8.76 -13.37 -16.56
CA LEU A 129 -8.20 -12.11 -17.08
C LEU A 129 -8.67 -10.88 -16.29
N ARG A 130 -9.88 -10.91 -15.71
CA ARG A 130 -10.40 -9.81 -14.90
C ARG A 130 -9.61 -9.69 -13.60
N HIS A 131 -9.34 -10.80 -12.93
CA HIS A 131 -8.55 -10.80 -11.69
C HIS A 131 -7.06 -10.52 -11.94
N LEU A 132 -6.50 -11.01 -13.05
CA LEU A 132 -5.15 -10.63 -13.47
C LEU A 132 -5.02 -9.11 -13.61
N THR A 133 -5.97 -8.49 -14.33
CA THR A 133 -6.02 -7.04 -14.51
C THR A 133 -6.18 -6.31 -13.17
N ALA A 134 -6.99 -6.85 -12.26
CA ALA A 134 -7.17 -6.30 -10.92
C ALA A 134 -5.88 -6.33 -10.09
N ILE A 135 -5.15 -7.45 -10.08
CA ILE A 135 -3.85 -7.58 -9.41
C ILE A 135 -2.87 -6.54 -9.94
N HIS A 136 -2.76 -6.41 -11.27
CA HIS A 136 -1.81 -5.46 -11.88
C HIS A 136 -2.18 -4.00 -11.58
N ARG A 137 -3.47 -3.65 -11.62
CA ARG A 137 -3.93 -2.30 -11.23
C ARG A 137 -3.65 -2.01 -9.76
N TRP A 138 -3.91 -2.97 -8.89
CA TRP A 138 -3.69 -2.84 -7.46
C TRP A 138 -2.20 -2.71 -7.11
N PHE A 139 -1.34 -3.48 -7.75
CA PHE A 139 0.12 -3.36 -7.59
C PHE A 139 0.64 -2.03 -8.13
N GLY A 140 0.16 -1.60 -9.30
CA GLY A 140 0.52 -0.29 -9.88
C GLY A 140 0.13 0.88 -8.98
N ALA A 141 -1.07 0.84 -8.40
CA ALA A 141 -1.52 1.84 -7.45
C ALA A 141 -0.63 1.87 -6.19
N GLN A 142 -0.32 0.70 -5.61
CA GLN A 142 0.55 0.62 -4.43
C GLN A 142 1.97 1.14 -4.73
N LEU A 143 2.54 0.81 -5.89
CA LEU A 143 3.83 1.36 -6.32
C LEU A 143 3.83 2.89 -6.32
N SER A 144 2.74 3.51 -6.80
CA SER A 144 2.61 4.96 -6.81
C SER A 144 2.42 5.55 -5.40
N GLU A 145 1.61 4.92 -4.56
CA GLU A 145 1.22 5.48 -3.26
C GLU A 145 2.29 5.31 -2.18
N HIS A 146 3.07 4.24 -2.22
CA HIS A 146 4.22 4.03 -1.32
C HIS A 146 5.48 4.78 -1.80
N GLY A 147 5.56 5.11 -3.09
CA GLY A 147 6.66 5.87 -3.70
C GLY A 147 8.05 5.34 -3.36
N ALA A 148 8.87 6.10 -2.62
CA ALA A 148 10.27 5.74 -2.34
C ALA A 148 10.44 4.45 -1.49
N ASP A 149 9.37 4.02 -0.81
CA ASP A 149 9.33 2.78 -0.03
C ASP A 149 8.73 1.61 -0.82
N ALA A 150 8.53 1.78 -2.13
CA ALA A 150 8.18 0.69 -3.04
C ALA A 150 9.01 0.69 -4.33
N ARG A 151 9.16 -0.48 -4.95
CA ARG A 151 9.78 -0.61 -6.28
C ARG A 151 9.20 -1.78 -7.08
N ALA A 152 9.24 -1.66 -8.40
CA ALA A 152 8.88 -2.72 -9.32
C ALA A 152 10.05 -3.70 -9.56
N GLU A 153 9.73 -4.93 -9.93
CA GLU A 153 10.65 -5.98 -10.41
C GLU A 153 10.10 -6.77 -11.59
#